data_AF-A0A3P8LEX1-F1
#
_entry.id   AF-A0A3P8LEX1-F1
#
_cell.length_a   1.000
_cell.length_b   1.000
_cell.length_c   1.000
_cell.angle_alpha   90.00
_cell.angle_beta   90.00
_cell.angle_gamma   90.00
#
_symmetry.space_group_name_H-M   'P 1'
#
loop_
_entity.id
_entity.type
_entity.pdbx_description
1 polymer ?
#
loop_
_entity_poly.entity_id
_entity_poly.type
_entity_poly.pdbx_seq_one_letter_code
_entity_poly.pdbx_strand_id
1 'polypeptide(L)'
;MLRHGRRILDCIVIVCGSCPDQAGPHIINYTEQILAGYRTPRLHLVDYDSRNPTVSQFLAQLANTRDTNSFHCFAAGSDEAIYTSDDIARLLREITDAQYNVINYTGIHHNLVHMDGKSHLSMNVR
;
A
#
# COMPACT_ATOMS: atom_id res chain seq x y z
N MET A 1 5.24 23.46 7.44
CA MET A 1 5.14 22.33 8.36
C MET A 1 4.18 22.77 9.45
N LEU A 2 3.09 22.06 9.71
CA LEU A 2 2.12 22.47 10.73
C LEU A 2 2.75 22.29 12.13
N ARG A 3 2.88 23.39 12.87
CA ARG A 3 3.60 23.46 14.15
C ARG A 3 2.74 24.08 15.24
N HIS A 4 2.86 23.53 16.44
CA HIS A 4 2.35 24.13 17.68
C HIS A 4 3.52 24.24 18.67
N GLY A 5 4.06 25.45 18.81
CA GLY A 5 5.31 25.70 19.53
C GLY A 5 6.49 24.92 18.91
N ARG A 6 7.13 24.06 19.71
CA ARG A 6 8.23 23.19 19.26
C ARG A 6 7.76 21.83 18.71
N ARG A 7 6.46 21.53 18.75
CA ARG A 7 5.91 20.24 18.30
C ARG A 7 5.52 20.32 16.84
N ILE A 8 5.74 19.22 16.14
CA ILE A 8 5.41 19.01 14.74
C ILE A 8 4.27 18.01 14.69
N LEU A 9 3.23 18.32 13.92
CA LEU A 9 2.16 17.35 13.65
C LEU A 9 2.65 16.32 12.64
N ASP A 10 2.73 15.05 13.05
CA ASP A 10 3.22 13.96 12.21
C ASP A 10 2.10 13.31 11.38
N CYS A 11 0.97 12.98 12.01
CA CYS A 11 -0.15 12.34 11.35
C CYS A 11 -1.50 12.85 11.87
N ILE A 12 -2.52 12.67 11.02
CA ILE A 12 -3.93 12.83 11.35
C ILE A 12 -4.62 11.53 10.95
N VAL A 13 -5.41 10.97 11.87
CA VAL A 13 -6.26 9.81 11.60
C VAL A 13 -7.70 10.30 11.47
N ILE A 14 -8.34 9.97 10.35
CA ILE A 14 -9.73 10.32 10.06
C ILE A 14 -10.50 9.01 9.96
N VAL A 15 -11.51 8.84 10.82
CA VAL A 15 -12.36 7.64 10.86
C VAL A 15 -13.77 8.02 10.42
N CYS A 16 -14.26 7.39 9.36
CA CYS A 16 -15.55 7.68 8.77
C CYS A 16 -16.45 6.45 8.86
N GLY A 17 -17.52 6.55 9.66
CA GLY A 17 -18.59 5.53 9.68
C GLY A 17 -19.76 5.83 8.75
N SER A 18 -19.70 6.93 8.00
CA SER A 18 -20.73 7.33 7.04
C SER A 18 -20.15 8.35 6.04
N CYS A 19 -20.96 8.70 5.03
CA CYS A 19 -20.57 9.68 4.01
C CYS A 19 -20.51 11.09 4.62
N PRO A 20 -19.47 11.89 4.32
CA PRO A 20 -19.42 13.28 4.75
C PRO A 20 -20.53 14.09 4.08
N ASP A 21 -21.00 15.12 4.79
CA ASP A 21 -22.05 16.03 4.32
C ASP A 21 -21.59 16.89 3.14
N GLN A 22 -20.29 17.13 3.05
CA GLN A 22 -19.66 17.92 1.99
C GLN A 22 -19.30 17.01 0.80
N ALA A 23 -19.53 17.50 -0.43
CA ALA A 23 -19.19 16.73 -1.63
C ALA A 23 -17.69 16.42 -1.69
N GLY A 24 -17.36 15.15 -1.98
CA GLY A 24 -16.00 14.62 -1.99
C GLY A 24 -14.97 15.47 -2.76
N PRO A 25 -15.27 15.96 -3.99
CA PRO A 25 -14.33 16.79 -4.75
C PRO A 25 -13.89 18.07 -4.02
N HIS A 26 -14.76 18.67 -3.20
CA HIS A 26 -14.40 19.85 -2.41
C HIS A 26 -13.43 19.50 -1.28
N ILE A 27 -13.64 18.37 -0.61
CA ILE A 27 -12.75 17.90 0.46
C ILE A 27 -11.38 17.54 -0.11
N ILE A 28 -11.33 16.85 -1.25
CA ILE A 28 -10.09 16.47 -1.94
C ILE A 28 -9.29 17.72 -2.29
N ASN A 29 -9.90 18.68 -3.00
CA ASN A 29 -9.23 19.90 -3.41
C ASN A 29 -8.73 20.71 -2.21
N TYR A 30 -9.55 20.85 -1.16
CA TYR A 30 -9.13 21.51 0.07
C TYR A 30 -7.92 20.83 0.72
N THR A 31 -7.92 19.50 0.77
CA THR A 31 -6.84 18.70 1.35
C THR A 31 -5.54 18.83 0.56
N GLU A 32 -5.62 18.79 -0.77
CA GLU A 32 -4.48 19.03 -1.65
C GLU A 32 -3.89 20.42 -1.44
N GLN A 33 -4.73 21.46 -1.40
CA GLN A 33 -4.30 22.84 -1.21
C GLN A 33 -3.66 23.07 0.16
N ILE A 34 -4.29 22.61 1.24
CA ILE A 34 -3.80 22.87 2.60
C ILE A 34 -2.52 22.09 2.92
N LEU A 35 -2.33 20.94 2.26
CA LEU A 35 -1.17 20.08 2.45
C LEU A 35 -0.09 20.26 1.37
N ALA A 36 -0.30 21.14 0.39
CA ALA A 36 0.66 21.41 -0.68
C ALA A 36 2.03 21.82 -0.11
N GLY A 37 3.09 21.16 -0.59
CA GLY A 37 4.47 21.43 -0.15
C GLY A 37 4.81 20.91 1.25
N TYR A 38 3.88 20.28 1.96
CA TYR A 38 4.16 19.63 3.24
C TYR A 38 4.43 18.14 3.07
N ARG A 39 5.39 17.62 3.84
CA ARG A 39 5.57 16.17 4.05
C ARG A 39 4.74 15.64 5.22
N THR A 40 4.48 16.49 6.22
CA THR A 40 3.61 16.18 7.36
C THR A 40 2.59 17.29 7.60
N PRO A 41 1.36 16.96 8.07
CA PRO A 41 0.93 15.64 8.50
C PRO A 41 0.68 14.65 7.34
N ARG A 42 0.84 13.37 7.66
CA ARG A 42 0.34 12.23 6.89
C ARG A 42 -1.12 11.98 7.25
N LEU A 43 -1.94 11.55 6.28
CA LEU A 43 -3.33 11.20 6.55
C LEU A 43 -3.50 9.68 6.58
N HIS A 44 -4.11 9.16 7.64
CA HIS A 44 -4.65 7.81 7.70
C HIS A 44 -6.16 7.90 7.63
N LEU A 45 -6.74 7.35 6.56
CA LEU A 45 -8.16 7.44 6.28
C LEU A 45 -8.80 6.07 6.49
N VAL A 46 -9.72 5.97 7.42
CA VAL A 46 -10.33 4.71 7.85
C VAL A 46 -11.81 4.71 7.49
N ASP A 47 -12.21 3.84 6.59
CA ASP A 47 -13.61 3.45 6.44
C ASP A 47 -13.98 2.50 7.59
N TYR A 48 -14.89 2.93 8.46
CA TYR A 48 -15.30 2.18 9.65
C TYR A 48 -16.75 1.73 9.54
N ASP A 49 -16.96 0.51 9.05
CA ASP A 49 -18.27 -0.14 8.88
C ASP A 49 -19.32 0.78 8.24
N SER A 50 -18.91 1.62 7.28
CA SER A 50 -19.86 2.53 6.61
C SER A 50 -20.89 1.79 5.75
N ARG A 51 -20.56 0.54 5.36
CA ARG A 51 -21.33 -0.33 4.46
C ARG A 51 -21.77 0.39 3.18
N ASN A 52 -20.99 1.39 2.77
CA ASN A 52 -21.26 2.23 1.63
C ASN A 52 -19.99 2.32 0.77
N PRO A 53 -19.94 1.63 -0.38
CA PRO A 53 -18.78 1.65 -1.27
C PRO A 53 -18.37 3.06 -1.73
N THR A 54 -19.30 4.01 -1.76
CA THR A 54 -19.00 5.41 -2.11
C THR A 54 -18.09 6.06 -1.07
N VAL A 55 -18.22 5.71 0.22
CA VAL A 55 -17.35 6.21 1.29
C VAL A 55 -15.96 5.63 1.13
N SER A 56 -15.84 4.32 0.94
CA SER A 56 -14.56 3.64 0.72
C SER A 56 -13.83 4.22 -0.49
N GLN A 57 -14.54 4.39 -1.62
CA GLN A 57 -13.97 4.95 -2.84
C GLN A 57 -13.51 6.39 -2.65
N PHE A 58 -14.30 7.22 -1.97
CA PHE A 58 -13.93 8.60 -1.66
C PHE A 58 -12.67 8.67 -0.78
N LEU A 59 -12.60 7.86 0.28
CA LEU A 59 -11.44 7.85 1.18
C LEU A 59 -10.18 7.33 0.47
N ALA A 60 -10.31 6.31 -0.39
CA ALA A 60 -9.21 5.84 -1.22
C ALA A 60 -8.71 6.92 -2.19
N GLN A 61 -9.62 7.67 -2.83
CA GLN A 61 -9.25 8.82 -3.68
C GLN A 61 -8.54 9.90 -2.86
N LEU A 62 -9.02 10.21 -1.65
CA LEU A 62 -8.41 11.20 -0.78
C LEU A 62 -7.02 10.75 -0.30
N ALA A 63 -6.81 9.46 -0.04
CA ALA A 63 -5.49 8.92 0.30
C ALA A 63 -4.52 9.08 -0.88
N ASN A 64 -4.97 8.84 -2.11
CA ASN A 64 -4.14 8.97 -3.32
C ASN A 64 -3.69 10.41 -3.65
N THR A 65 -4.18 11.43 -2.94
CA THR A 65 -3.71 12.82 -3.12
C THR A 65 -2.23 13.02 -2.77
N ARG A 66 -1.67 12.19 -1.88
CA ARG A 66 -0.25 12.23 -1.48
C ARG A 66 0.25 10.83 -1.14
N ASP A 67 1.41 10.46 -1.65
CA ASP A 67 2.05 9.15 -1.42
C ASP A 67 2.25 8.78 0.06
N THR A 68 2.30 9.80 0.94
CA THR A 68 2.50 9.62 2.38
C THR A 68 1.22 9.26 3.14
N ASN A 69 0.06 9.34 2.49
CA ASN A 69 -1.22 9.00 3.09
C ASN A 69 -1.47 7.49 2.98
N SER A 70 -2.47 6.98 3.70
CA SER A 70 -2.89 5.58 3.59
C SER A 70 -4.38 5.44 3.82
N PHE A 71 -4.99 4.57 3.03
CA PHE A 71 -6.38 4.16 3.16
C PHE A 71 -6.46 2.82 3.89
N HIS A 72 -7.40 2.74 4.84
CA HIS A 72 -7.69 1.57 5.65
C HIS A 72 -9.19 1.29 5.60
N CYS A 73 -9.55 0.00 5.59
CA CYS A 73 -10.94 -0.43 5.66
C CYS A 73 -11.13 -1.38 6.83
N PHE A 74 -12.16 -1.13 7.63
CA PHE A 74 -12.64 -2.00 8.69
C PHE A 74 -14.13 -2.22 8.49
N ALA A 75 -14.57 -3.47 8.38
CA ALA A 75 -15.99 -3.82 8.29
C ALA A 75 -16.29 -4.98 9.24
N ALA A 76 -17.30 -4.82 10.10
CA ALA A 76 -17.70 -5.89 11.00
C ALA A 76 -18.51 -6.94 10.22
N GLY A 77 -17.94 -8.13 10.03
CA GLY A 77 -18.62 -9.26 9.38
C GLY A 77 -18.42 -9.39 7.87
N SER A 78 -17.45 -8.69 7.29
CA SER A 78 -16.94 -8.97 5.94
C SER A 78 -15.42 -8.89 5.92
N ASP A 79 -14.80 -10.06 5.80
CA ASP A 79 -13.35 -10.18 5.69
C ASP A 79 -12.86 -9.70 4.32
N GLU A 80 -13.73 -9.73 3.30
CA GLU A 80 -13.43 -9.29 1.93
C GLU A 80 -13.19 -7.79 1.86
N ALA A 81 -13.90 -6.99 2.67
CA ALA A 81 -13.76 -5.53 2.67
C ALA A 81 -12.34 -5.09 3.09
N ILE A 82 -11.67 -5.86 3.94
CA ILE A 82 -10.32 -5.57 4.44
C ILE A 82 -9.29 -5.59 3.29
N TYR A 83 -9.53 -6.36 2.22
CA TYR A 83 -8.65 -6.42 1.04
C TYR A 83 -8.62 -5.12 0.22
N THR A 84 -9.53 -4.19 0.47
CA THR A 84 -9.52 -2.86 -0.17
C THR A 84 -8.54 -1.88 0.50
N SER A 85 -8.01 -2.24 1.68
CA SER A 85 -7.01 -1.44 2.42
C SER A 85 -5.65 -1.43 1.72
N ASP A 86 -4.94 -0.30 1.79
CA ASP A 86 -3.57 -0.17 1.28
C ASP A 86 -2.61 -1.12 2.00
N ASP A 87 -2.87 -1.44 3.27
CA ASP A 87 -2.01 -2.33 4.06
C ASP A 87 -2.00 -3.74 3.48
N ILE A 88 -3.18 -4.27 3.11
CA ILE A 88 -3.29 -5.59 2.50
C ILE A 88 -2.68 -5.58 1.10
N ALA A 89 -2.92 -4.53 0.31
CA ALA A 89 -2.33 -4.39 -1.01
C ALA A 89 -0.78 -4.37 -0.96
N ARG A 90 -0.19 -3.71 0.05
CA ARG A 90 1.26 -3.70 0.28
C ARG A 90 1.77 -5.08 0.67
N LEU A 91 1.13 -5.76 1.62
CA LEU A 91 1.51 -7.11 2.03
C LEU A 91 1.46 -8.11 0.88
N LEU A 92 0.40 -8.08 0.06
CA LEU A 92 0.27 -8.95 -1.11
C LEU A 92 1.38 -8.69 -2.14
N ARG A 93 1.77 -7.43 -2.33
CA ARG A 93 2.89 -7.07 -3.19
C ARG A 93 4.21 -7.64 -2.66
N GLU A 94 4.49 -7.44 -1.37
CA GLU A 94 5.71 -7.96 -0.72
C GLU A 94 5.79 -9.49 -0.80
N ILE A 95 4.67 -10.19 -0.61
CA ILE A 95 4.57 -11.64 -0.79
C ILE A 95 4.89 -12.03 -2.24
N THR A 96 4.31 -11.33 -3.21
CA THR A 96 4.54 -11.59 -4.64
C THR A 96 6.00 -11.38 -5.01
N ASP A 97 6.60 -10.28 -4.55
CA ASP A 97 8.02 -9.97 -4.78
C ASP A 97 8.93 -11.03 -4.16
N ALA A 98 8.62 -11.48 -2.93
CA ALA A 98 9.36 -12.55 -2.27
C ALA A 98 9.28 -13.88 -3.04
N GLN A 99 8.08 -14.25 -3.52
CA GLN A 99 7.88 -15.46 -4.33
C GLN A 99 8.66 -15.41 -5.64
N TYR A 100 8.61 -14.26 -6.34
CA TYR A 100 9.36 -14.04 -7.57
C TYR A 100 10.87 -14.22 -7.36
N ASN A 101 11.40 -13.64 -6.27
CA ASN A 101 12.80 -13.77 -5.91
C ASN A 101 13.18 -15.22 -5.63
N VAL A 102 12.39 -15.96 -4.85
CA VAL A 102 12.66 -17.39 -4.57
C VAL A 102 12.71 -18.23 -5.85
N ILE A 103 11.79 -18.00 -6.79
CA ILE A 103 11.78 -18.71 -8.08
C ILE A 103 13.03 -18.39 -8.89
N ASN A 104 13.45 -17.13 -8.94
CA ASN A 104 14.67 -16.73 -9.66
C ASN A 104 15.92 -17.34 -9.02
N TYR A 105 16.06 -17.29 -7.70
CA TYR A 105 17.21 -17.89 -7.00
C TYR A 105 17.27 -19.42 -7.21
N THR A 106 16.14 -20.11 -7.11
CA THR A 106 16.08 -21.58 -7.33
C THR A 106 16.32 -21.95 -8.80
N GLY A 107 15.80 -21.18 -9.75
CA GLY A 107 16.05 -21.37 -11.18
C GLY A 107 17.50 -21.10 -11.58
N ILE A 108 18.13 -20.06 -11.03
CA ILE A 108 19.56 -19.78 -11.22
C ILE A 108 20.41 -20.92 -10.64
N HIS A 109 20.09 -21.42 -9.44
CA HIS A 109 20.80 -22.53 -8.83
C HIS A 109 20.67 -23.83 -9.65
N HIS A 110 19.49 -24.14 -10.20
CA HIS A 110 19.31 -25.32 -11.05
C HIS A 110 20.14 -25.23 -12.36
N ASN A 111 20.24 -24.04 -12.95
CA ASN A 111 21.05 -23.83 -14.16
C ASN A 111 22.56 -23.86 -13.89
N LEU A 112 23.02 -23.36 -12.74
CA LEU A 112 24.43 -23.45 -12.32
C LEU A 112 24.85 -24.91 -12.04
N VAL A 113 24.03 -25.67 -11.31
CA VAL A 113 24.29 -27.11 -11.05
C VAL A 113 24.28 -27.91 -12.35
N HIS A 114 23.44 -27.56 -13.33
CA HIS A 114 23.42 -28.23 -14.63
C HIS A 114 24.62 -27.85 -15.53
N MET A 115 25.18 -26.65 -15.38
CA MET A 115 26.40 -26.21 -16.08
C MET A 115 27.67 -26.87 -15.51
N ASP A 116 27.78 -27.01 -14.18
CA ASP A 116 28.90 -27.71 -13.53
C ASP A 116 28.88 -29.23 -13.77
N GLY A 117 27.70 -29.82 -14.00
CA GLY A 117 27.57 -31.24 -14.36
C GLY A 117 28.00 -31.58 -15.80
N LYS A 118 28.11 -30.59 -16.69
CA LYS A 118 28.48 -30.78 -18.11
C LYS A 118 29.94 -30.48 -18.43
N SER A 119 30.66 -29.76 -17.57
CA SER A 119 32.08 -29.44 -17.76
C SER A 119 33.03 -30.62 -17.47
N HIS A 120 32.52 -31.72 -16.89
CA HIS A 120 33.33 -32.89 -16.49
C HIS A 120 33.31 -34.09 -17.46
N LEU A 121 32.63 -34.00 -18.61
CA LEU A 121 32.42 -35.14 -19.53
C LEU A 121 33.16 -35.06 -20.88
N SER A 122 34.15 -34.19 -21.05
CA SER A 122 35.05 -34.25 -22.22
C SER A 122 36.51 -34.47 -21.83
N MET A 123 36.82 -35.66 -21.33
CA MET A 123 38.20 -36.17 -21.41
C MET A 123 38.19 -37.70 -21.46
N ASN A 124 38.88 -38.23 -22.48
CA ASN A 124 38.96 -39.63 -22.95
C ASN A 124 37.71 -40.09 -23.73
N VAL A 125 37.85 -40.59 -24.96
CA VAL A 125 38.65 -41.77 -25.32
C VAL A 125 39.18 -41.70 -26.77
N ARG A 126 40.50 -41.96 -26.88
CA ARG A 126 41.33 -42.39 -28.04
C ARG A 126 41.51 -41.47 -29.24
#